data_AF-A0A1G2BJM3-F1
#
_entry.id   AF-A0A1G2BJM3-F1
#
_cell.length_a   1.000
_cell.length_b   1.000
_cell.length_c   1.000
_cell.angle_alpha   90.00
_cell.angle_beta   90.00
_cell.angle_gamma   90.00
#
_symmetry.space_group_name_H-M   'P 1'
#
loop_
_entity.id
_entity.type
_entity.pdbx_description
1 polymer ?
#
loop_
_entity_poly.entity_id
_entity_poly.type
_entity_poly.pdbx_seq_one_letter_code
_entity_poly.pdbx_strand_id
1 'polypeptide(L)'
;MFSLILIIIIAGCLAALGVIFFSKIPKVTVINTQAAPVVQQLNIKKRLLEERFERRFKTAFKKLAVFLKPFGQWLLKRAQLIYQKVAEKEAEYRQRFLKAGFKSAGELGNYLKQKLAEAEALAEQENYLEAEKLYIEILTLDDKNAAAYKGLGDLYLQQKDFEHARETFEFLLKLKSDEPFVYRKLGTIASEKGDLKAAQEDYLKSLALDAGNVNTYLELAKVYLNLEEKPKAFDLLKEAAGLEPNNPKVLDFLIEVSIIMRDKETALKTFWKLREVNPENQKLSELKEQIEKL
;
A
#
# COMPACT_ATOMS: atom_id res chain seq x y z
N MET A 1 -9.04 18.76 25.70
CA MET A 1 -9.86 17.61 25.27
C MET A 1 -11.36 17.92 25.28
N PHE A 2 -11.91 18.53 26.32
CA PHE A 2 -13.36 18.81 26.43
C PHE A 2 -13.98 19.64 25.28
N SER A 3 -13.26 20.57 24.67
CA SER A 3 -13.78 21.42 23.59
C SER A 3 -13.95 20.71 22.24
N LEU A 4 -13.08 19.75 21.93
CA LEU A 4 -13.15 18.96 20.68
C LEU A 4 -14.30 17.95 20.73
N ILE A 5 -14.50 17.33 21.89
CA ILE A 5 -15.63 16.43 22.16
C ILE A 5 -16.95 17.21 22.00
N LEU A 6 -17.03 18.43 22.51
CA LEU A 6 -18.21 19.30 22.36
C LEU A 6 -18.50 19.67 20.91
N ILE A 7 -17.47 19.95 20.10
CA ILE A 7 -17.66 20.27 18.67
C ILE A 7 -18.14 19.04 17.89
N ILE A 8 -17.60 17.85 18.18
CA ILE A 8 -18.03 16.59 17.56
C ILE A 8 -19.48 16.27 17.97
N ILE A 9 -19.84 16.52 19.22
CA ILE A 9 -21.22 16.36 19.71
C ILE A 9 -22.17 17.34 19.00
N ILE A 10 -21.79 18.62 18.88
CA ILE A 10 -22.62 19.63 18.20
C ILE A 10 -22.77 19.31 16.71
N ALA A 11 -21.70 18.88 16.04
CA ALA A 11 -21.74 18.46 14.64
C ALA A 11 -22.59 17.20 14.45
N GLY A 12 -22.48 16.23 15.36
CA GLY A 12 -23.32 15.03 15.40
C GLY A 12 -24.80 15.34 15.62
N CYS A 13 -25.13 16.27 16.52
CA CYS A 13 -26.49 16.74 16.75
C CYS A 13 -27.08 17.46 15.52
N LEU A 14 -26.29 18.28 14.83
CA LEU A 14 -26.73 18.96 13.61
C LEU A 14 -26.94 17.97 12.44
N ALA A 15 -26.09 16.95 12.31
CA ALA A 15 -26.27 15.88 11.33
C ALA A 15 -27.51 15.03 11.63
N ALA A 16 -27.74 14.68 12.91
CA ALA A 16 -28.94 13.95 13.34
C ALA A 16 -30.22 14.75 13.10
N LEU A 17 -30.23 16.06 13.36
CA LEU A 17 -31.35 16.94 13.02
C LEU A 17 -31.61 16.99 11.50
N GLY A 18 -30.55 16.99 10.69
CA GLY A 18 -30.66 16.89 9.23
C GLY A 18 -31.31 15.57 8.77
N VAL A 19 -30.89 14.44 9.33
CA VAL A 19 -31.46 13.10 9.02
C VAL A 19 -32.92 12.98 9.47
N ILE A 20 -33.27 13.52 10.65
CA ILE A 20 -34.66 13.54 11.14
C ILE A 20 -35.53 14.42 10.24
N PHE A 21 -35.00 15.55 9.77
CA PHE A 21 -35.72 16.45 8.86
C PHE A 21 -35.94 15.83 7.48
N PHE A 22 -34.95 15.11 6.93
CA PHE A 22 -35.06 14.43 5.63
C PHE A 22 -35.89 13.13 5.69
N SER A 23 -35.86 12.39 6.79
CA SER A 23 -36.65 11.16 6.96
C SER A 23 -38.14 11.43 7.16
N LYS A 24 -38.53 12.65 7.55
CA LYS A 24 -39.94 13.08 7.71
C LYS A 24 -40.57 13.71 6.48
N ILE A 25 -39.88 13.80 5.33
CA ILE A 25 -40.52 14.17 4.08
C ILE A 25 -41.32 12.95 3.59
N PRO A 26 -42.67 12.97 3.59
CA PRO A 26 -43.44 11.81 3.18
C PRO A 26 -43.10 11.46 1.72
N LYS A 27 -42.70 10.20 1.51
CA LYS A 27 -42.64 9.59 0.17
C LYS A 27 -44.07 9.56 -0.38
N VAL A 28 -44.45 10.57 -1.14
CA VAL A 28 -45.68 10.53 -1.92
C VAL A 28 -45.43 9.55 -3.06
N THR A 29 -45.89 8.32 -2.85
CA THR A 29 -45.99 7.27 -3.85
C THR A 29 -46.91 7.72 -4.97
N VAL A 30 -46.43 7.57 -6.19
CA VAL A 30 -47.14 7.89 -7.44
C VAL A 30 -48.26 6.88 -7.62
N ILE A 31 -49.52 7.35 -7.65
CA ILE A 31 -50.64 6.59 -8.23
C ILE A 31 -50.82 7.08 -9.66
N ASN A 32 -50.75 6.13 -10.58
CA ASN A 32 -50.84 6.30 -12.02
C ASN A 32 -52.25 6.74 -12.45
N THR A 33 -52.40 7.88 -13.11
CA THR A 33 -53.48 8.13 -14.08
C THR A 33 -53.06 9.27 -15.02
N GLN A 34 -53.48 9.14 -16.28
CA GLN A 34 -53.07 9.93 -17.42
C GLN A 34 -53.27 11.46 -17.25
N ALA A 35 -52.28 12.23 -17.73
CA ALA A 35 -52.33 13.64 -18.13
C ALA A 35 -53.16 14.65 -17.28
N ALA A 36 -52.48 15.37 -16.38
CA ALA A 36 -52.99 16.64 -15.84
C ALA A 36 -51.87 17.69 -15.69
N PRO A 37 -52.07 18.95 -16.14
CA PRO A 37 -51.09 20.06 -16.03
C PRO A 37 -50.58 20.33 -14.60
N VAL A 38 -51.34 19.90 -13.59
CA VAL A 38 -51.06 20.09 -12.16
C VAL A 38 -49.82 19.32 -11.69
N VAL A 39 -49.54 18.13 -12.26
CA VAL A 39 -48.36 17.31 -11.89
C VAL A 39 -47.07 17.92 -12.45
N GLN A 40 -47.12 18.56 -13.63
CA GLN A 40 -45.96 19.28 -14.19
C GLN A 40 -45.63 20.53 -13.35
N GLN A 41 -46.64 21.29 -12.91
CA GLN A 41 -46.41 22.47 -12.06
C GLN A 41 -45.81 22.12 -10.69
N LEU A 42 -46.21 20.99 -10.10
CA LEU A 42 -45.63 20.51 -8.84
C LEU A 42 -44.16 20.11 -8.99
N ASN A 43 -43.80 19.43 -10.08
CA ASN A 43 -42.41 19.06 -10.37
C ASN A 43 -41.52 20.28 -10.67
N ILE A 44 -42.04 21.30 -11.37
CA ILE A 44 -41.33 22.56 -11.62
C ILE A 44 -41.11 23.32 -10.30
N LYS A 45 -42.14 23.42 -9.44
CA LYS A 45 -42.03 24.09 -8.13
C LYS A 45 -41.03 23.38 -7.22
N LYS A 46 -41.01 22.04 -7.23
CA LYS A 46 -40.05 21.22 -6.48
C LYS A 46 -38.62 21.44 -6.97
N ARG A 47 -38.38 21.39 -8.29
CA ARG A 47 -37.07 21.65 -8.90
C ARG A 47 -36.58 23.07 -8.60
N LEU A 48 -37.45 24.08 -8.67
CA LEU A 48 -37.10 25.47 -8.34
C LEU A 48 -36.76 25.65 -6.86
N LEU A 49 -37.44 24.93 -5.96
CA LEU A 49 -37.12 24.92 -4.53
C LEU A 49 -35.78 24.24 -4.26
N GLU A 50 -35.50 23.10 -4.89
CA GLU A 50 -34.22 22.40 -4.81
C GLU A 50 -33.08 23.27 -5.35
N GLU A 51 -33.23 23.90 -6.51
CA GLU A 51 -32.22 24.80 -7.07
C GLU A 51 -32.00 26.06 -6.24
N ARG A 52 -33.06 26.66 -5.67
CA ARG A 52 -32.94 27.83 -4.78
C ARG A 52 -32.27 27.45 -3.46
N PHE A 53 -32.61 26.29 -2.92
CA PHE A 53 -32.00 25.75 -1.73
C PHE A 53 -30.51 25.47 -1.97
N GLU A 54 -30.15 24.79 -3.06
CA GLU A 54 -28.75 24.56 -3.43
C GLU A 54 -27.96 25.86 -3.57
N ARG A 55 -28.50 26.87 -4.27
CA ARG A 55 -27.80 28.15 -4.46
C ARG A 55 -27.61 28.89 -3.15
N ARG A 56 -28.65 28.93 -2.29
CA ARG A 56 -28.55 29.55 -0.96
C ARG A 56 -27.61 28.77 -0.05
N PHE A 57 -27.66 27.44 -0.07
CA PHE A 57 -26.80 26.56 0.71
C PHE A 57 -25.34 26.69 0.27
N LYS A 58 -25.03 26.63 -1.02
CA LYS A 58 -23.68 26.87 -1.57
C LYS A 58 -23.13 28.24 -1.17
N THR A 59 -23.97 29.27 -1.23
CA THR A 59 -23.55 30.63 -0.84
C THR A 59 -23.33 30.75 0.67
N ALA A 60 -24.23 30.19 1.49
CA ALA A 60 -24.10 30.16 2.94
C ALA A 60 -22.88 29.34 3.39
N PHE A 61 -22.65 28.18 2.77
CA PHE A 61 -21.50 27.33 2.99
C PHE A 61 -20.19 28.03 2.60
N LYS A 62 -20.15 28.72 1.46
CA LYS A 62 -18.98 29.50 1.04
C LYS A 62 -18.64 30.61 2.05
N LYS A 63 -19.64 31.32 2.57
CA LYS A 63 -19.45 32.32 3.62
C LYS A 63 -18.97 31.70 4.94
N LEU A 64 -19.57 30.58 5.33
CA LEU A 64 -19.19 29.83 6.53
C LEU A 64 -17.76 29.27 6.44
N ALA A 65 -17.37 28.75 5.27
CA ALA A 65 -16.02 28.26 5.01
C ALA A 65 -14.97 29.39 5.11
N VAL A 66 -15.27 30.58 4.57
CA VAL A 66 -14.38 31.76 4.71
C VAL A 66 -14.28 32.19 6.18
N PHE A 67 -15.39 32.14 6.92
CA PHE A 67 -15.42 32.49 8.35
C PHE A 67 -14.65 31.48 9.23
N LEU A 68 -14.72 30.19 8.92
CA LEU A 68 -14.01 29.13 9.66
C LEU A 68 -12.56 28.96 9.23
N LYS A 69 -12.15 29.48 8.07
CA LYS A 69 -10.77 29.45 7.56
C LYS A 69 -9.72 29.91 8.59
N PRO A 70 -9.85 31.06 9.28
CA PRO A 70 -8.88 31.48 10.30
C PRO A 70 -8.82 30.53 11.50
N PHE A 71 -9.95 29.95 11.91
CA PHE A 71 -9.99 28.96 12.99
C PHE A 71 -9.30 27.66 12.59
N GLY A 72 -9.56 27.16 11.38
CA GLY A 72 -8.86 25.99 10.82
C GLY A 72 -7.34 26.22 10.72
N GLN A 73 -6.92 27.39 10.25
CA GLN A 73 -5.50 27.77 10.20
C GLN A 73 -4.86 27.87 11.59
N TRP A 74 -5.57 28.44 12.57
CA TRP A 74 -5.14 28.48 13.96
C TRP A 74 -5.00 27.07 14.55
N LEU A 75 -5.97 26.18 14.28
CA LEU A 75 -5.99 24.81 14.76
C LEU A 75 -4.84 23.98 14.16
N LEU A 76 -4.58 24.14 12.86
CA LEU A 76 -3.41 23.55 12.18
C LEU A 76 -2.09 24.04 12.78
N LYS A 77 -1.92 25.35 13.00
CA LYS A 77 -0.73 25.90 13.66
C LYS A 77 -0.54 25.36 15.07
N ARG A 78 -1.63 25.21 15.83
CA ARG A 78 -1.62 24.60 17.17
C ARG A 78 -1.22 23.13 17.12
N ALA A 79 -1.74 22.36 16.17
CA ALA A 79 -1.35 20.97 15.96
C ALA A 79 0.14 20.86 15.62
N GLN A 80 0.63 21.72 14.72
CA GLN A 80 2.05 21.79 14.35
C GLN A 80 2.95 22.14 15.55
N LEU A 81 2.55 23.10 16.38
CA LEU A 81 3.28 23.45 17.61
C LEU A 81 3.32 22.30 18.63
N ILE A 82 2.20 21.57 18.79
CA ILE A 82 2.15 20.40 19.66
C ILE A 82 3.08 19.31 19.10
N TYR A 83 3.03 19.04 17.80
CA TYR A 83 3.91 18.10 17.14
C TYR A 83 5.39 18.44 17.35
N GLN A 84 5.78 19.71 17.14
CA GLN A 84 7.14 20.17 17.39
C GLN A 84 7.57 19.98 18.85
N LYS A 85 6.70 20.29 19.82
CA LYS A 85 7.00 20.07 21.25
C LYS A 85 7.12 18.59 21.62
N VAL A 86 6.32 17.72 21.00
CA VAL A 86 6.43 16.27 21.18
C VAL A 86 7.76 15.78 20.62
N ALA A 87 8.10 16.17 19.39
CA ALA A 87 9.36 15.81 18.74
C ALA A 87 10.59 16.31 19.53
N GLU A 88 10.53 17.52 20.08
CA GLU A 88 11.61 18.10 20.90
C GLU A 88 11.79 17.32 22.21
N LYS A 89 10.69 16.99 22.91
CA LYS A 89 10.75 16.13 24.11
C LYS A 89 11.23 14.72 23.82
N GLU A 90 10.85 14.18 22.66
CA GLU A 90 11.31 12.88 22.20
C GLU A 90 12.82 12.91 21.94
N ALA A 91 13.33 13.94 21.26
CA ALA A 91 14.76 14.14 21.04
C ALA A 91 15.53 14.33 22.36
N GLU A 92 14.97 15.04 23.33
CA GLU A 92 15.54 15.18 24.67
C GLU A 92 15.59 13.83 25.41
N TYR A 93 14.50 13.06 25.36
CA TYR A 93 14.44 11.71 25.94
C TYR A 93 15.48 10.80 25.29
N ARG A 94 15.59 10.81 23.96
CA ARG A 94 16.61 10.06 23.21
C ARG A 94 18.01 10.44 23.67
N GLN A 95 18.36 11.73 23.74
CA GLN A 95 19.68 12.14 24.21
C GLN A 95 19.99 11.69 25.63
N ARG A 96 19.01 11.80 26.55
CA ARG A 96 19.18 11.36 27.94
C ARG A 96 19.33 9.85 28.03
N PHE A 97 18.50 9.09 27.31
CA PHE A 97 18.54 7.64 27.25
C PHE A 97 19.87 7.15 26.66
N LEU A 98 20.33 7.75 25.56
CA LEU A 98 21.61 7.40 24.94
C LEU A 98 22.81 7.71 25.85
N LYS A 99 22.80 8.85 26.55
CA LYS A 99 23.87 9.23 27.51
C LYS A 99 23.86 8.39 28.79
N ALA A 100 22.69 7.92 29.22
CA ALA A 100 22.55 7.14 30.46
C ALA A 100 22.64 5.63 30.25
N GLY A 101 22.26 5.14 29.07
CA GLY A 101 22.11 3.71 28.77
C GLY A 101 23.32 3.06 28.11
N PHE A 102 24.15 3.81 27.38
CA PHE A 102 25.28 3.26 26.62
C PHE A 102 26.58 4.02 26.92
N LYS A 103 27.66 3.30 27.22
CA LYS A 103 28.96 3.90 27.53
C LYS A 103 29.73 4.28 26.27
N SER A 104 29.38 3.70 25.12
CA SER A 104 30.02 3.99 23.83
C SER A 104 29.07 3.77 22.66
N ALA A 105 29.40 4.38 21.51
CA ALA A 105 28.71 4.13 20.25
C ALA A 105 28.82 2.65 19.80
N GLY A 106 29.90 1.95 20.19
CA GLY A 106 30.07 0.52 19.92
C GLY A 106 29.08 -0.35 20.71
N GLU A 107 28.85 -0.02 21.99
CA GLU A 107 27.83 -0.70 22.81
C GLU A 107 26.42 -0.51 22.24
N LEU A 108 26.09 0.73 21.84
CA LEU A 108 24.82 1.01 21.17
C LEU A 108 24.71 0.20 19.87
N GLY A 109 25.73 0.20 19.02
CA GLY A 109 25.73 -0.56 17.77
C GLY A 109 25.50 -2.06 17.97
N ASN A 110 26.10 -2.66 19.01
CA ASN A 110 25.89 -4.07 19.35
C ASN A 110 24.48 -4.33 19.86
N TYR A 111 23.96 -3.43 20.70
CA TYR A 111 22.59 -3.50 21.20
C TYR A 111 21.57 -3.42 20.07
N LEU A 112 21.73 -2.47 19.13
CA LEU A 112 20.83 -2.32 17.98
C LEU A 112 20.89 -3.56 17.07
N LYS A 113 22.07 -4.14 16.85
CA LYS A 113 22.21 -5.39 16.08
C LYS A 113 21.50 -6.56 16.75
N GLN A 114 21.63 -6.69 18.07
CA GLN A 114 20.92 -7.74 18.82
C GLN A 114 19.42 -7.56 18.73
N LYS A 115 18.92 -6.33 18.91
CA LYS A 115 17.50 -6.00 18.83
C LYS A 115 16.93 -6.22 17.43
N LEU A 116 17.72 -5.93 16.39
CA LEU A 116 17.33 -6.19 15.00
C LEU A 116 17.14 -7.70 14.78
N ALA A 117 18.09 -8.53 15.20
CA ALA A 117 17.99 -9.97 15.06
C ALA A 117 16.81 -10.56 15.87
N GLU A 118 16.53 -10.01 17.05
CA GLU A 118 15.36 -10.38 17.86
C GLU A 118 14.04 -10.00 17.15
N ALA A 119 13.96 -8.81 16.56
CA ALA A 119 12.80 -8.36 15.79
C ALA A 119 12.57 -9.23 14.53
N GLU A 120 13.62 -9.57 13.81
CA GLU A 120 13.58 -10.47 12.65
C GLU A 120 13.06 -11.86 13.05
N ALA A 121 13.58 -12.44 14.14
CA ALA A 121 13.14 -13.75 14.63
C ALA A 121 11.67 -13.74 15.09
N LEU A 122 11.20 -12.66 15.72
CA LEU A 122 9.80 -12.50 16.11
C LEU A 122 8.88 -12.34 14.88
N ALA A 123 9.33 -11.63 13.85
CA ALA A 123 8.60 -11.49 12.59
C ALA A 123 8.43 -12.84 11.88
N GLU A 124 9.48 -13.68 11.87
CA GLU A 124 9.43 -15.04 11.31
C GLU A 124 8.48 -15.96 12.09
N GLN A 125 8.33 -15.74 13.40
CA GLN A 125 7.37 -16.46 14.25
C GLN A 125 5.95 -15.88 14.18
N GLU A 126 5.70 -14.94 13.26
CA GLU A 126 4.43 -14.21 13.12
C GLU A 126 4.01 -13.42 14.37
N ASN A 127 4.94 -13.18 15.31
CA ASN A 127 4.70 -12.34 16.47
C ASN A 127 4.90 -10.87 16.11
N TYR A 128 4.01 -10.37 15.25
CA TYR A 128 4.17 -9.10 14.58
C TYR A 128 4.18 -7.90 15.54
N LEU A 129 3.36 -7.94 16.59
CA LEU A 129 3.26 -6.83 17.55
C LEU A 129 4.58 -6.61 18.31
N GLU A 130 5.23 -7.69 18.75
CA GLU A 130 6.50 -7.57 19.46
C GLU A 130 7.65 -7.23 18.50
N ALA A 131 7.64 -7.76 17.27
CA ALA A 131 8.59 -7.38 16.24
C ALA A 131 8.50 -5.88 15.91
N GLU A 132 7.30 -5.34 15.73
CA GLU A 132 7.05 -3.93 15.46
C GLU A 132 7.60 -3.04 16.59
N LYS A 133 7.33 -3.39 17.85
CA LYS A 133 7.85 -2.66 19.01
C LYS A 133 9.37 -2.58 19.01
N LEU A 134 10.06 -3.68 18.69
CA LEU A 134 11.52 -3.69 18.63
C LEU A 134 12.06 -2.85 17.47
N TYR A 135 11.42 -2.89 16.29
CA TYR A 135 11.80 -2.00 15.20
C TYR A 135 11.61 -0.52 15.57
N ILE A 136 10.48 -0.17 16.20
CA ILE A 136 10.22 1.19 16.69
C ILE A 136 11.24 1.59 17.76
N GLU A 137 11.63 0.67 18.65
CA GLU A 137 12.68 0.91 19.64
C GLU A 137 14.02 1.23 18.95
N ILE A 138 14.42 0.43 17.96
CA ILE A 138 15.64 0.69 17.17
C ILE A 138 15.56 2.07 16.50
N LEU A 139 14.44 2.41 15.87
CA LEU A 139 14.22 3.70 15.19
C LEU A 139 14.12 4.88 16.18
N THR A 140 13.79 4.60 17.44
CA THR A 140 13.85 5.58 18.52
C THR A 140 15.29 5.88 18.91
N LEU A 141 16.17 4.89 18.86
CA LEU A 141 17.59 5.04 19.21
C LEU A 141 18.45 5.53 18.04
N ASP A 142 18.08 5.15 16.82
CA ASP A 142 18.73 5.51 15.56
C ASP A 142 17.64 5.74 14.49
N ASP A 143 17.24 7.00 14.34
CA ASP A 143 16.14 7.43 13.44
C ASP A 143 16.42 7.24 11.96
N LYS A 144 17.67 6.90 11.61
CA LYS A 144 18.13 6.66 10.24
C LYS A 144 18.56 5.21 10.03
N ASN A 145 18.20 4.30 10.94
CA ASN A 145 18.55 2.90 10.83
C ASN A 145 17.83 2.22 9.65
N ALA A 146 18.52 2.13 8.52
CA ALA A 146 17.96 1.57 7.30
C ALA A 146 17.55 0.09 7.43
N ALA A 147 18.24 -0.68 8.27
CA ALA A 147 17.90 -2.09 8.48
C ALA A 147 16.57 -2.22 9.22
N ALA A 148 16.33 -1.39 10.24
CA ALA A 148 15.06 -1.36 10.95
C ALA A 148 13.90 -0.89 10.07
N TYR A 149 14.08 0.15 9.23
CA TYR A 149 13.05 0.54 8.25
C TYR A 149 12.74 -0.58 7.25
N LYS A 150 13.76 -1.30 6.76
CA LYS A 150 13.57 -2.45 5.88
C LYS A 150 12.75 -3.54 6.58
N GLY A 151 13.15 -3.93 7.79
CA GLY A 151 12.46 -4.96 8.57
C GLY A 151 11.01 -4.56 8.91
N LEU A 152 10.79 -3.31 9.31
CA LEU A 152 9.46 -2.78 9.60
C LEU A 152 8.56 -2.73 8.36
N GLY A 153 9.09 -2.32 7.20
CA GLY A 153 8.34 -2.32 5.94
C GLY A 153 7.98 -3.74 5.49
N ASP A 154 8.90 -4.70 5.64
CA ASP A 154 8.65 -6.12 5.35
C ASP A 154 7.61 -6.72 6.32
N LEU A 155 7.65 -6.34 7.60
CA LEU A 155 6.68 -6.73 8.61
C LEU A 155 5.26 -6.23 8.27
N TYR A 156 5.12 -4.96 7.87
CA TYR A 156 3.82 -4.41 7.45
C TYR A 156 3.30 -5.09 6.17
N LEU A 157 4.19 -5.42 5.23
CA LEU A 157 3.83 -6.22 4.05
C LEU A 157 3.28 -7.60 4.42
N GLN A 158 3.91 -8.31 5.35
CA GLN A 158 3.42 -9.61 5.84
C GLN A 158 2.03 -9.49 6.49
N GLN A 159 1.79 -8.40 7.22
CA GLN A 159 0.50 -8.08 7.81
C GLN A 159 -0.54 -7.57 6.80
N LYS A 160 -0.15 -7.38 5.53
CA LYS A 160 -0.96 -6.72 4.48
C LYS A 160 -1.36 -5.28 4.82
N ASP A 161 -0.61 -4.64 5.71
CA ASP A 161 -0.74 -3.21 5.99
C ASP A 161 0.04 -2.40 4.96
N PHE A 162 -0.55 -2.31 3.76
CA PHE A 162 0.08 -1.72 2.60
C PHE A 162 0.35 -0.22 2.72
N GLU A 163 -0.44 0.50 3.52
CA GLU A 163 -0.26 1.94 3.70
C GLU A 163 1.00 2.21 4.53
N HIS A 164 1.12 1.60 5.72
CA HIS A 164 2.30 1.78 6.57
C HIS A 164 3.55 1.19 5.92
N ALA A 165 3.44 0.06 5.22
CA ALA A 165 4.56 -0.49 4.45
C ALA A 165 5.08 0.52 3.41
N ARG A 166 4.17 1.11 2.63
CA ARG A 166 4.51 2.10 1.60
C ARG A 166 5.18 3.33 2.20
N GLU A 167 4.60 3.92 3.25
CA GLU A 167 5.17 5.09 3.92
C GLU A 167 6.58 4.79 4.46
N THR A 168 6.77 3.60 5.03
CA THR A 168 8.06 3.13 5.56
C THR A 168 9.11 3.01 4.45
N PHE A 169 8.76 2.41 3.32
CA PHE A 169 9.66 2.27 2.17
C PHE A 169 9.94 3.60 1.45
N GLU A 170 8.95 4.48 1.29
CA GLU A 170 9.16 5.82 0.75
C GLU A 170 10.06 6.66 1.66
N PHE A 171 9.96 6.51 2.98
CA PHE A 171 10.90 7.14 3.90
C PHE A 171 12.31 6.57 3.76
N LEU A 172 12.44 5.24 3.61
CA LEU A 172 13.73 4.61 3.38
C LEU A 172 14.43 5.11 2.11
N LEU A 173 13.69 5.36 1.02
CA LEU A 173 14.23 6.00 -0.20
C LEU A 173 14.74 7.43 0.05
N LYS A 174 14.12 8.18 0.97
CA LYS A 174 14.60 9.53 1.34
C LYS A 174 15.89 9.48 2.15
N LEU A 175 16.09 8.42 2.93
CA LEU A 175 17.31 8.20 3.71
C LEU A 175 18.45 7.68 2.84
N LYS A 176 18.14 6.72 1.97
CA LYS A 176 19.05 6.06 1.04
C LYS A 176 18.48 6.22 -0.35
N SER A 177 19.03 7.19 -1.09
CA SER A 177 18.66 7.37 -2.50
C SER A 177 18.89 6.07 -3.25
N ASP A 178 17.90 5.67 -4.04
CA ASP A 178 18.02 4.66 -5.10
C ASP A 178 18.43 3.23 -4.67
N GLU A 179 17.61 2.63 -3.82
CA GLU A 179 17.75 1.21 -3.44
C GLU A 179 16.84 0.31 -4.32
N PRO A 180 17.39 -0.55 -5.20
CA PRO A 180 16.59 -1.41 -6.09
C PRO A 180 15.57 -2.28 -5.33
N PHE A 181 15.95 -2.74 -4.14
CA PHE A 181 15.08 -3.52 -3.26
C PHE A 181 13.80 -2.77 -2.88
N VAL A 182 13.89 -1.45 -2.64
CA VAL A 182 12.76 -0.66 -2.17
C VAL A 182 11.74 -0.45 -3.28
N TYR A 183 12.20 -0.15 -4.49
CA TYR A 183 11.32 -0.09 -5.67
C TYR A 183 10.62 -1.43 -5.92
N ARG A 184 11.31 -2.57 -5.74
CA ARG A 184 10.66 -3.89 -5.82
C ARG A 184 9.54 -4.05 -4.78
N LYS A 185 9.76 -3.58 -3.55
CA LYS A 185 8.76 -3.66 -2.47
C LYS A 185 7.56 -2.74 -2.74
N LEU A 186 7.80 -1.52 -3.23
CA LEU A 186 6.74 -0.61 -3.67
C LEU A 186 5.93 -1.21 -4.84
N GLY A 187 6.61 -1.84 -5.79
CA GLY A 187 5.97 -2.58 -6.88
C GLY A 187 5.07 -3.71 -6.38
N THR A 188 5.53 -4.49 -5.38
CA THR A 188 4.72 -5.52 -4.72
C THR A 188 3.50 -4.93 -4.05
N ILE A 189 3.66 -3.83 -3.32
CA ILE A 189 2.53 -3.13 -2.69
C ILE A 189 1.50 -2.68 -3.73
N ALA A 190 1.95 -2.06 -4.83
CA ALA A 190 1.07 -1.62 -5.89
C ALA A 190 0.34 -2.78 -6.56
N SER A 191 1.05 -3.90 -6.82
CA SER A 191 0.47 -5.11 -7.42
C SER A 191 -0.61 -5.72 -6.53
N GLU A 192 -0.37 -5.84 -5.22
CA GLU A 192 -1.35 -6.36 -4.26
C GLU A 192 -2.59 -5.47 -4.13
N LYS A 193 -2.43 -4.15 -4.33
CA LYS A 193 -3.53 -3.18 -4.38
C LYS A 193 -4.26 -3.16 -5.74
N GLY A 194 -3.79 -3.92 -6.73
CA GLY A 194 -4.33 -3.97 -8.08
C GLY A 194 -3.93 -2.80 -8.97
N ASP A 195 -3.02 -1.92 -8.54
CA ASP A 195 -2.44 -0.87 -9.37
C ASP A 195 -1.29 -1.43 -10.21
N LEU A 196 -1.65 -2.22 -11.22
CA LEU A 196 -0.70 -2.94 -12.05
C LEU A 196 0.25 -2.02 -12.82
N LYS A 197 -0.17 -0.79 -13.15
CA LYS A 197 0.68 0.19 -13.85
C LYS A 197 1.74 0.76 -12.91
N ALA A 198 1.37 1.17 -11.71
CA ALA A 198 2.35 1.61 -10.71
C ALA A 198 3.31 0.47 -10.35
N ALA A 199 2.79 -0.76 -10.22
CA ALA A 199 3.62 -1.94 -9.98
C ALA A 199 4.68 -2.15 -11.08
N GLN A 200 4.25 -2.09 -12.34
CA GLN A 200 5.14 -2.18 -13.49
C GLN A 200 6.23 -1.11 -13.44
N GLU A 201 5.88 0.16 -13.23
CA GLU A 201 6.84 1.27 -13.18
C GLU A 201 7.89 1.07 -12.09
N ASP A 202 7.48 0.67 -10.88
CA ASP A 202 8.39 0.48 -9.77
C ASP A 202 9.27 -0.77 -9.94
N TYR A 203 8.74 -1.86 -10.49
CA TYR A 203 9.58 -3.01 -10.85
C TYR A 203 10.60 -2.68 -11.95
N LEU A 204 10.22 -1.89 -12.96
CA LEU A 204 11.16 -1.45 -13.99
C LEU A 204 12.27 -0.54 -13.42
N LYS A 205 11.95 0.35 -12.48
CA LYS A 205 12.96 1.13 -11.75
C LYS A 205 13.90 0.22 -10.95
N SER A 206 13.35 -0.80 -10.30
CA SER A 206 14.15 -1.80 -9.58
C SER A 206 15.13 -2.51 -10.52
N LEU A 207 14.68 -3.00 -11.68
CA LEU A 207 15.55 -3.67 -12.66
C LEU A 207 16.56 -2.73 -13.33
N ALA A 208 16.21 -1.44 -13.49
CA ALA A 208 17.14 -0.45 -14.01
C ALA A 208 18.33 -0.21 -13.06
N LEU A 209 18.10 -0.35 -11.74
CA LEU A 209 19.13 -0.22 -10.71
C LEU A 209 19.86 -1.54 -10.42
N ASP A 210 19.17 -2.67 -10.51
CA ASP A 210 19.73 -4.02 -10.34
C ASP A 210 19.09 -5.00 -11.34
N ALA A 211 19.75 -5.15 -12.49
CA ALA A 211 19.33 -6.07 -13.55
C ALA A 211 19.56 -7.55 -13.21
N GLY A 212 20.21 -7.86 -12.07
CA GLY A 212 20.46 -9.25 -11.63
C GLY A 212 19.37 -9.83 -10.73
N ASN A 213 18.37 -9.03 -10.34
CA ASN A 213 17.38 -9.46 -9.35
C ASN A 213 16.28 -10.34 -9.95
N VAL A 214 16.50 -11.65 -10.02
CA VAL A 214 15.53 -12.63 -10.58
C VAL A 214 14.15 -12.56 -9.92
N ASN A 215 14.05 -12.22 -8.63
CA ASN A 215 12.75 -12.05 -7.98
C ASN A 215 11.95 -10.89 -8.58
N THR A 216 12.60 -9.80 -8.98
CA THR A 216 11.91 -8.69 -9.66
C THR A 216 11.40 -9.11 -11.04
N TYR A 217 12.16 -9.91 -11.80
CA TYR A 217 11.67 -10.47 -13.08
C TYR A 217 10.42 -11.33 -12.88
N LEU A 218 10.41 -12.20 -11.86
CA LEU A 218 9.26 -13.04 -11.55
C LEU A 218 8.02 -12.22 -11.19
N GLU A 219 8.15 -11.21 -10.33
CA GLU A 219 7.00 -10.39 -9.95
C GLU A 219 6.49 -9.51 -11.11
N LEU A 220 7.40 -8.92 -11.89
CA LEU A 220 7.02 -8.13 -13.06
C LEU A 220 6.39 -9.00 -14.16
N ALA A 221 6.82 -10.25 -14.33
CA ALA A 221 6.19 -11.18 -15.26
C ALA A 221 4.72 -11.46 -14.88
N LYS A 222 4.42 -11.63 -13.59
CA LYS A 222 3.02 -11.75 -13.11
C LYS A 222 2.22 -10.49 -13.43
N VAL A 223 2.80 -9.31 -13.20
CA VAL A 223 2.15 -8.03 -13.55
C VAL A 223 1.87 -7.96 -15.05
N TYR A 224 2.81 -8.35 -15.91
CA TYR A 224 2.59 -8.38 -17.35
C TYR A 224 1.48 -9.36 -17.77
N LEU A 225 1.37 -10.53 -17.14
CA LEU A 225 0.25 -11.45 -17.40
C LEU A 225 -1.10 -10.84 -17.01
N ASN A 226 -1.16 -10.15 -15.86
CA ASN A 226 -2.37 -9.46 -15.40
C ASN A 226 -2.75 -8.26 -16.27
N LEU A 227 -1.77 -7.65 -16.95
CA LEU A 227 -1.97 -6.61 -17.96
C LEU A 227 -2.29 -7.18 -19.36
N GLU A 228 -2.42 -8.51 -19.50
CA GLU A 228 -2.57 -9.23 -20.77
C GLU A 228 -1.38 -9.09 -21.74
N GLU A 229 -0.24 -8.58 -21.28
CA GLU A 229 1.00 -8.38 -22.05
C GLU A 229 1.87 -9.65 -22.05
N LYS A 230 1.28 -10.79 -22.41
CA LYS A 230 1.91 -12.14 -22.36
C LYS A 230 3.29 -12.23 -23.06
N PRO A 231 3.52 -11.61 -24.25
CA PRO A 231 4.83 -11.65 -24.88
C PRO A 231 5.93 -11.03 -24.01
N LYS A 232 5.65 -9.92 -23.31
CA LYS A 232 6.62 -9.29 -22.42
C LYS A 232 6.93 -10.14 -21.20
N ALA A 233 5.91 -10.80 -20.63
CA ALA A 233 6.12 -11.75 -19.54
C ALA A 233 7.04 -12.91 -19.99
N PHE A 234 6.83 -13.43 -21.20
CA PHE A 234 7.64 -14.50 -21.76
C PHE A 234 9.11 -14.10 -21.97
N ASP A 235 9.35 -12.95 -22.60
CA ASP A 235 10.72 -12.46 -22.83
C ASP A 235 11.45 -12.19 -21.50
N LEU A 236 10.75 -11.58 -20.54
CA LEU A 236 11.28 -11.30 -19.21
C LEU A 236 11.67 -12.59 -18.46
N LEU A 237 10.86 -13.64 -18.56
CA LEU A 237 11.17 -14.93 -17.95
C LEU A 237 12.33 -15.67 -18.65
N LYS A 238 12.51 -15.46 -19.95
CA LYS A 238 13.70 -15.97 -20.66
C LYS A 238 14.98 -15.27 -20.20
N GLU A 239 14.93 -13.95 -19.99
CA GLU A 239 16.05 -13.21 -19.40
C GLU A 239 16.36 -13.72 -17.99
N ALA A 240 15.33 -13.89 -17.15
CA ALA A 240 15.48 -14.45 -15.81
C ALA A 240 16.11 -15.86 -15.82
N ALA A 241 15.71 -16.71 -16.77
CA ALA A 241 16.28 -18.05 -16.95
C ALA A 241 17.72 -18.00 -17.47
N GLY A 242 18.11 -16.93 -18.18
CA GLY A 242 19.50 -16.68 -18.53
C GLY A 242 20.37 -16.32 -17.33
N LEU A 243 19.82 -15.56 -16.37
CA LEU A 243 20.51 -15.15 -15.14
C LEU A 243 20.65 -16.31 -14.15
N GLU A 244 19.58 -17.09 -13.95
CA GLU A 244 19.57 -18.27 -13.08
C GLU A 244 19.02 -19.51 -13.79
N PRO A 245 19.85 -20.20 -14.62
CA PRO A 245 19.41 -21.32 -15.46
C PRO A 245 18.88 -22.55 -14.73
N ASN A 246 19.17 -22.67 -13.43
CA ASN A 246 18.77 -23.79 -12.59
C ASN A 246 17.74 -23.39 -11.53
N ASN A 247 17.17 -22.18 -11.56
CA ASN A 247 16.16 -21.76 -10.59
C ASN A 247 14.80 -22.42 -10.93
N PRO A 248 14.28 -23.34 -10.08
CA PRO A 248 13.06 -24.05 -10.39
C PRO A 248 11.83 -23.14 -10.52
N LYS A 249 11.77 -22.03 -9.78
CA LYS A 249 10.64 -21.08 -9.84
C LYS A 249 10.56 -20.37 -11.19
N VAL A 250 11.72 -19.99 -11.73
CA VAL A 250 11.81 -19.36 -13.06
C VAL A 250 11.44 -20.35 -14.15
N LEU A 251 11.99 -21.56 -14.08
CA LEU A 251 11.71 -22.60 -15.07
C LEU A 251 10.23 -23.02 -15.06
N ASP A 252 9.65 -23.22 -13.87
CA ASP A 252 8.21 -23.52 -13.70
C ASP A 252 7.35 -22.43 -14.34
N PHE A 253 7.62 -21.17 -14.02
CA PHE A 253 6.82 -20.05 -14.54
C PHE A 253 7.02 -19.83 -16.04
N LEU A 254 8.25 -20.02 -16.56
CA LEU A 254 8.53 -19.95 -17.99
C LEU A 254 7.76 -21.03 -18.76
N ILE A 255 7.62 -22.25 -18.22
CA ILE A 255 6.80 -23.29 -18.84
C ILE A 255 5.33 -22.86 -18.90
N GLU A 256 4.77 -22.40 -17.78
CA GLU A 256 3.38 -21.92 -17.72
C GLU A 256 3.11 -20.82 -18.77
N VAL A 257 4.00 -19.84 -18.89
CA VAL A 257 3.88 -18.77 -19.90
C VAL A 257 4.10 -19.30 -21.32
N SER A 258 5.01 -20.25 -21.52
CA SER A 258 5.22 -20.89 -22.83
C SER A 258 3.96 -21.62 -23.32
N ILE A 259 3.25 -22.31 -22.41
CA ILE A 259 1.98 -22.98 -22.70
C ILE A 259 0.91 -21.96 -23.10
N ILE A 260 0.80 -20.85 -22.36
CA ILE A 260 -0.11 -19.74 -22.67
C ILE A 260 0.18 -19.16 -24.07
N MET A 261 1.46 -19.06 -24.44
CA MET A 261 1.92 -18.57 -25.74
C MET A 261 1.84 -19.62 -26.85
N ARG A 262 1.47 -20.88 -26.51
CA ARG A 262 1.50 -22.05 -27.40
C ARG A 262 2.88 -22.32 -28.02
N ASP A 263 3.95 -21.92 -27.33
CA ASP A 263 5.33 -22.24 -27.69
C ASP A 263 5.73 -23.59 -27.08
N LYS A 264 5.40 -24.67 -27.81
CA LYS A 264 5.68 -26.06 -27.40
C LYS A 264 7.18 -26.35 -27.32
N GLU A 265 8.00 -25.72 -28.16
CA GLU A 265 9.44 -25.96 -28.21
C GLU A 265 10.10 -25.45 -26.93
N THR A 266 9.88 -24.18 -26.58
CA THR A 266 10.42 -23.59 -25.35
C THR A 266 9.86 -24.31 -24.13
N ALA A 267 8.57 -24.66 -24.11
CA ALA A 267 7.96 -25.37 -23.00
C ALA A 267 8.62 -26.75 -22.76
N LEU A 268 8.80 -27.57 -23.81
CA LEU A 268 9.45 -28.89 -23.70
C LEU A 268 10.90 -28.77 -23.24
N LYS A 269 11.67 -27.87 -23.85
CA LYS A 269 13.08 -27.65 -23.47
C LYS A 269 13.20 -27.27 -21.99
N THR A 270 12.36 -26.35 -21.55
CA THR A 270 12.36 -25.85 -20.17
C THR A 270 11.85 -26.91 -19.18
N PHE A 271 10.86 -27.71 -19.58
CA PHE A 271 10.33 -28.83 -18.81
C PHE A 271 11.41 -29.87 -18.47
N TRP A 272 12.20 -30.28 -19.46
CA TRP A 272 13.29 -31.23 -19.22
C TRP A 272 14.35 -30.66 -18.28
N LYS A 273 14.64 -29.36 -18.39
CA LYS A 273 15.54 -28.67 -17.46
C LYS A 273 14.97 -28.64 -16.04
N LEU A 274 13.70 -28.30 -15.88
CA LEU A 274 13.03 -28.27 -14.58
C LEU A 274 13.06 -29.65 -13.90
N ARG A 275 12.77 -30.72 -14.67
CA ARG A 275 12.82 -32.10 -14.16
C ARG A 275 14.22 -32.53 -13.73
N GLU A 276 15.26 -32.03 -14.39
CA GLU A 276 16.66 -32.29 -14.01
C GLU A 276 17.01 -31.62 -12.67
N VAL A 277 16.63 -30.35 -12.50
CA VAL A 277 17.04 -29.54 -11.32
C VAL A 277 16.09 -29.68 -10.12
N ASN A 278 14.84 -30.10 -10.35
CA ASN A 278 13.80 -30.29 -9.34
C ASN A 278 12.91 -31.49 -9.73
N PRO A 279 13.44 -32.73 -9.61
CA PRO A 279 12.70 -33.95 -9.96
C PRO A 279 11.48 -34.21 -9.06
N GLU A 280 11.44 -33.62 -7.86
CA GLU A 280 10.34 -33.72 -6.90
C GLU A 280 9.20 -32.71 -7.14
N ASN A 281 9.31 -31.85 -8.16
CA ASN A 281 8.27 -30.88 -8.47
C ASN A 281 6.94 -31.58 -8.80
N GLN A 282 5.94 -31.36 -7.95
CA GLN A 282 4.64 -32.00 -8.02
C GLN A 282 3.86 -31.66 -9.30
N LYS A 283 4.18 -30.53 -9.95
CA LYS A 283 3.54 -30.08 -11.19
C LYS A 283 4.04 -30.81 -12.44
N LEU A 284 5.14 -31.57 -12.38
CA LEU A 284 5.78 -32.15 -13.59
C LEU A 284 4.83 -33.01 -14.43
N SER A 285 3.96 -33.82 -13.80
CA SER A 285 3.02 -34.65 -14.56
C SER A 285 1.99 -33.80 -15.32
N GLU A 286 1.43 -32.79 -14.64
CA GLU A 286 0.43 -31.90 -15.22
C GLU A 286 1.03 -31.05 -16.35
N LEU A 287 2.19 -30.44 -16.11
CA LEU A 287 2.89 -29.63 -17.12
C LEU A 287 3.17 -30.45 -18.37
N LYS A 288 3.62 -31.71 -18.23
CA LYS A 288 3.88 -32.58 -19.38
C LYS A 288 2.62 -32.81 -20.22
N GLU A 289 1.50 -33.12 -19.58
CA GLU A 289 0.22 -33.34 -20.27
C GLU A 289 -0.26 -32.08 -20.99
N GLN A 290 -0.14 -30.90 -20.35
CA GLN A 290 -0.51 -29.63 -20.95
C GLN A 290 0.35 -29.32 -22.18
N ILE A 291 1.66 -29.56 -22.11
CA ILE A 291 2.59 -29.34 -23.23
C ILE A 291 2.29 -30.29 -24.38
N GLU A 292 1.99 -31.57 -24.11
CA GLU A 292 1.67 -32.56 -25.14
C GLU A 292 0.43 -32.16 -25.96
N LYS A 293 -0.55 -31.53 -25.31
CA LYS A 293 -1.82 -31.05 -25.91
C LYS A 293 -1.71 -29.79 -26.75
N LEU A 294 -0.59 -29.04 -26.68
CA LEU A 294 -0.36 -27.83 -27.50
C LEU A 294 -0.31 -28.15 -28.99
#